data_AF-A0ABD5SRC6-F1
#
_entry.id   AF-A0ABD5SRC6-F1
#
_cell.length_a   1.000
_cell.length_b   1.000
_cell.length_c   1.000
_cell.angle_alpha   90.00
_cell.angle_beta   90.00
_cell.angle_gamma   90.00
#
_symmetry.space_group_name_H-M   'P 1'
#
loop_
_entity.id
_entity.type
_entity.pdbx_description
1 polymer ?
#
loop_
_entity_poly.entity_id
_entity_poly.type
_entity_poly.pdbx_seq_one_letter_code
_entity_poly.pdbx_strand_id
1 'polypeptide(L)'
;MSTSSNALQNVASVNEFLNAAATETVPLFEYLEFEFLLEYDVFAPARRGRTRVHKPPDLFRGFLHCYYENVYGTRPVTRELQHSLVWYYCGLNKPPSRDTVDRFLTDLEHVIDDIFDRLVEQAAVHGLLDSTYSIDSTHIEAIQHNDAASWNYDSTAEEYYYGFGCTIVSTGEKIPIAAEFTQAKQASQETAMRVTRDALAVATPVWMLGDSAYDILDWHDHLLAAGAVPVAPYNPRNTDDPLDIEYRIEDRITEHSEGVQLKQSILDKTYNRRTGVERTNDAVKDCGLGHVRARGRVHARTEVFLALCLRIVIAITNFERGDDPGREKLTL
;
A
#
# COMPACT_ATOMS: atom_id res chain seq x y z
N MET A 1 -15.00 -34.65 -29.41
CA MET A 1 -13.73 -33.90 -29.44
C MET A 1 -13.93 -32.71 -30.36
N SER A 2 -14.11 -31.52 -29.79
CA SER A 2 -14.22 -30.27 -30.55
C SER A 2 -12.89 -29.56 -30.45
N THR A 3 -12.11 -29.59 -31.53
CA THR A 3 -10.91 -28.77 -31.70
C THR A 3 -11.36 -27.34 -31.99
N SER A 4 -11.39 -26.49 -30.97
CA SER A 4 -11.44 -25.04 -31.17
C SER A 4 -10.08 -24.58 -31.68
N SER A 5 -9.90 -24.54 -33.00
CA SER A 5 -8.83 -23.79 -33.61
C SER A 5 -9.11 -22.31 -33.38
N ASN A 6 -8.50 -21.71 -32.35
CA ASN A 6 -8.38 -20.26 -32.30
C ASN A 6 -7.61 -19.86 -33.56
N ALA A 7 -8.29 -19.21 -34.50
CA ALA A 7 -7.67 -18.64 -35.66
C ALA A 7 -6.60 -17.66 -35.18
N LEU A 8 -5.34 -17.93 -35.50
CA LEU A 8 -4.25 -16.95 -35.37
C LEU A 8 -4.71 -15.69 -36.09
N GLN A 9 -4.90 -14.60 -35.34
CA GLN A 9 -5.19 -13.30 -35.91
C GLN A 9 -4.12 -12.99 -36.97
N ASN A 10 -4.55 -12.47 -38.12
CA ASN A 10 -3.68 -12.16 -39.23
C ASN A 10 -3.00 -10.82 -38.93
N VAL A 11 -1.98 -10.85 -38.08
CA VAL A 11 -1.35 -9.65 -37.57
C VAL A 11 -0.29 -9.15 -38.56
N ALA A 12 -0.40 -7.90 -39.04
CA ALA A 12 0.35 -7.40 -40.19
C ALA A 12 1.82 -7.05 -39.86
N SER A 13 2.17 -7.04 -38.58
CA SER A 13 3.55 -6.84 -38.11
C SER A 13 3.80 -7.52 -36.76
N VAL A 14 5.09 -7.73 -36.43
CA VAL A 14 5.51 -8.19 -35.09
C VAL A 14 5.04 -7.22 -34.01
N ASN A 15 5.00 -5.91 -34.29
CA ASN A 15 4.54 -4.91 -33.32
C ASN A 15 3.05 -5.01 -33.03
N GLU A 16 2.21 -5.24 -34.04
CA GLU A 16 0.79 -5.49 -33.81
C GLU A 16 0.58 -6.82 -33.06
N PHE A 17 1.41 -7.85 -33.30
CA PHE A 17 1.31 -9.13 -32.59
C PHE A 17 1.70 -8.96 -31.12
N LEU A 18 2.77 -8.21 -30.85
CA LEU A 18 3.17 -7.86 -29.50
C LEU A 18 2.08 -7.03 -28.82
N ASN A 19 1.55 -5.99 -29.46
CA ASN A 19 0.46 -5.21 -28.88
C ASN A 19 -0.81 -6.05 -28.61
N ALA A 20 -1.16 -6.99 -29.50
CA ALA A 20 -2.26 -7.92 -29.29
C ALA A 20 -1.97 -8.98 -28.19
N ALA A 21 -0.69 -9.26 -27.95
CA ALA A 21 -0.21 -10.16 -26.91
C ALA A 21 0.30 -9.41 -25.66
N ALA A 22 0.09 -8.10 -25.59
CA ALA A 22 0.45 -7.29 -24.44
C ALA A 22 -0.30 -7.83 -23.22
N THR A 23 0.42 -8.05 -22.14
CA THR A 23 -0.21 -8.45 -20.89
C THR A 23 -1.05 -7.29 -20.37
N GLU A 24 -2.11 -7.58 -19.61
CA GLU A 24 -2.97 -6.57 -18.95
C GLU A 24 -2.17 -5.57 -18.09
N THR A 25 -0.91 -5.91 -17.77
CA THR A 25 0.02 -5.21 -16.90
C THR A 25 0.96 -4.23 -17.59
N VAL A 26 1.13 -4.25 -18.92
CA VAL A 26 1.94 -3.24 -19.65
C VAL A 26 1.56 -1.81 -19.26
N PRO A 27 0.27 -1.46 -19.18
CA PRO A 27 -0.18 -0.15 -18.76
C PRO A 27 0.33 0.36 -17.41
N LEU A 28 0.60 -0.56 -16.47
CA LEU A 28 1.05 -0.21 -15.12
C LEU A 28 2.37 0.59 -15.14
N PHE A 29 3.09 0.57 -16.25
CA PHE A 29 4.41 1.15 -16.38
C PHE A 29 4.47 2.36 -17.32
N GLU A 30 3.34 2.78 -17.89
CA GLU A 30 3.26 3.86 -18.89
C GLU A 30 3.30 5.26 -18.27
N TYR A 31 2.69 5.42 -17.10
CA TYR A 31 2.42 6.73 -16.47
C TYR A 31 3.23 7.01 -15.20
N LEU A 32 4.18 6.13 -14.87
CA LEU A 32 5.00 6.25 -13.67
C LEU A 32 6.49 6.25 -14.00
N GLU A 33 7.24 7.04 -13.23
CA GLU A 33 8.69 6.99 -13.25
C GLU A 33 9.21 5.97 -12.25
N PHE A 34 10.06 5.06 -12.73
CA PHE A 34 10.73 4.07 -11.90
C PHE A 34 12.24 4.28 -11.86
N GLU A 35 12.76 5.20 -12.66
CA GLU A 35 14.18 5.51 -12.84
C GLU A 35 14.82 6.02 -11.54
N PHE A 36 14.04 6.57 -10.61
CA PHE A 36 14.50 6.94 -9.26
C PHE A 36 15.10 5.75 -8.49
N LEU A 37 14.74 4.49 -8.83
CA LEU A 37 15.36 3.30 -8.26
C LEU A 37 16.87 3.21 -8.57
N LEU A 38 17.37 3.93 -9.57
CA LEU A 38 18.81 3.99 -9.89
C LEU A 38 19.62 4.84 -8.90
N GLU A 39 18.94 5.64 -8.06
CA GLU A 39 19.57 6.56 -7.11
C GLU A 39 20.04 5.84 -5.84
N TYR A 40 19.52 4.64 -5.54
CA TYR A 40 19.86 3.92 -4.32
C TYR A 40 21.15 3.08 -4.46
N ASP A 41 22.10 3.35 -3.57
CA ASP A 41 23.40 2.67 -3.52
C ASP A 41 23.30 1.15 -3.31
N VAL A 42 22.25 0.64 -2.66
CA VAL A 42 22.03 -0.80 -2.47
C VAL A 42 21.93 -1.55 -3.80
N PHE A 43 21.45 -0.86 -4.84
CA PHE A 43 21.37 -1.42 -6.18
C PHE A 43 22.62 -1.19 -7.03
N ALA A 44 23.61 -0.44 -6.54
CA ALA A 44 24.85 -0.24 -7.26
C ALA A 44 25.63 -1.56 -7.42
N PRO A 45 26.45 -1.71 -8.48
CA PRO A 45 27.34 -2.85 -8.61
C PRO A 45 28.40 -2.83 -7.50
N ALA A 46 28.60 -3.96 -6.81
CA ALA A 46 29.69 -4.07 -5.84
C ALA A 46 31.06 -3.96 -6.55
N ARG A 47 32.02 -3.23 -5.95
CA ARG A 47 33.37 -2.99 -6.51
C ARG A 47 34.13 -4.27 -6.90
N ARG A 48 33.85 -5.39 -6.26
CA ARG A 48 34.43 -6.72 -6.55
C ARG A 48 33.39 -7.76 -6.98
N GLY A 49 32.13 -7.36 -7.12
CA GLY A 49 31.03 -8.25 -7.46
C GLY A 49 30.83 -8.38 -8.97
N ARG A 50 30.02 -9.37 -9.34
CA ARG A 50 29.58 -9.53 -10.73
C ARG A 50 28.70 -8.34 -11.12
N THR A 51 28.90 -7.81 -12.32
CA THR A 51 28.04 -6.75 -12.88
C THR A 51 26.59 -7.21 -12.88
N ARG A 52 25.70 -6.39 -12.31
CA ARG A 52 24.26 -6.60 -12.32
C ARG A 52 23.77 -6.56 -13.76
N VAL A 53 23.04 -7.59 -14.19
CA VAL A 53 22.59 -7.73 -15.59
C VAL A 53 21.28 -6.99 -15.86
N HIS A 54 20.45 -6.85 -14.83
CA HIS A 54 19.15 -6.21 -14.90
C HIS A 54 19.19 -4.89 -14.13
N LYS A 55 18.48 -3.88 -14.63
CA LYS A 55 18.36 -2.62 -13.88
C LYS A 55 17.27 -2.79 -12.80
N PRO A 56 17.40 -2.06 -11.68
CA PRO A 56 16.38 -2.07 -10.62
C PRO A 56 14.96 -1.72 -11.07
N PRO A 57 14.73 -0.70 -11.93
CA PRO A 57 13.40 -0.41 -12.46
C PRO A 57 12.75 -1.62 -13.14
N ASP A 58 13.50 -2.33 -13.99
CA ASP A 58 13.00 -3.47 -14.75
C ASP A 58 12.61 -4.64 -13.84
N LEU A 59 13.40 -4.87 -12.78
CA LEU A 59 13.09 -5.91 -11.78
C LEU A 59 11.88 -5.52 -10.93
N PHE A 60 11.76 -4.25 -10.53
CA PHE A 60 10.62 -3.75 -9.77
C PHE A 60 9.32 -3.88 -10.58
N ARG A 61 9.32 -3.49 -11.86
CA ARG A 61 8.21 -3.74 -12.80
C ARG A 61 7.85 -5.23 -12.86
N GLY A 62 8.84 -6.11 -12.88
CA GLY A 62 8.64 -7.57 -12.79
C GLY A 62 7.91 -8.01 -11.52
N PHE A 63 8.24 -7.44 -10.36
CA PHE A 63 7.53 -7.72 -9.11
C PHE A 63 6.11 -7.18 -9.11
N LEU A 64 5.89 -5.95 -9.58
CA LEU A 64 4.55 -5.36 -9.70
C LEU A 64 3.66 -6.17 -10.64
N HIS A 65 4.20 -6.62 -11.78
CA HIS A 65 3.51 -7.55 -12.68
C HIS A 65 3.10 -8.83 -11.95
N CYS A 66 4.04 -9.50 -11.28
CA CYS A 66 3.74 -10.75 -10.58
C CYS A 66 2.69 -10.55 -9.49
N TYR A 67 2.76 -9.48 -8.70
CA TYR A 67 1.76 -9.19 -7.67
C TYR A 67 0.38 -8.90 -8.28
N TYR A 68 0.33 -8.17 -9.41
CA TYR A 68 -0.91 -7.93 -10.13
C TYR A 68 -1.55 -9.24 -10.62
N GLU A 69 -0.73 -10.21 -11.04
CA GLU A 69 -1.16 -11.55 -11.49
C GLU A 69 -1.32 -12.57 -10.33
N ASN A 70 -1.30 -12.13 -9.07
CA ASN A 70 -1.38 -13.00 -7.89
C ASN A 70 -0.27 -14.06 -7.77
N VAL A 71 0.93 -13.74 -8.27
CA VAL A 71 2.13 -14.58 -8.23
C VAL A 71 3.07 -14.10 -7.12
N TYR A 72 3.10 -14.84 -6.02
CA TYR A 72 3.84 -14.46 -4.81
C TYR A 72 5.03 -15.38 -4.50
N GLY A 73 6.08 -14.81 -3.92
CA GLY A 73 7.29 -15.50 -3.46
C GLY A 73 8.35 -15.75 -4.55
N THR A 74 9.60 -15.92 -4.12
CA THR A 74 10.78 -15.93 -5.01
C THR A 74 10.69 -16.96 -6.14
N ARG A 75 10.23 -18.19 -5.84
CA ARG A 75 10.19 -19.27 -6.85
C ARG A 75 9.07 -19.07 -7.88
N PRO A 76 7.81 -18.80 -7.50
CA PRO A 76 6.76 -18.44 -8.46
C PRO A 76 7.13 -17.21 -9.30
N VAL A 77 7.59 -16.12 -8.68
CA VAL A 77 8.04 -14.91 -9.39
C VAL A 77 9.12 -15.25 -10.41
N THR A 78 10.14 -16.02 -10.02
CA THR A 78 11.19 -16.42 -10.97
C THR A 78 10.62 -17.17 -12.17
N ARG A 79 9.67 -18.09 -11.96
CA ARG A 79 9.05 -18.87 -13.04
C ARG A 79 8.21 -18.00 -13.95
N GLU A 80 7.44 -17.07 -13.38
CA GLU A 80 6.61 -16.15 -14.15
C GLU A 80 7.48 -15.29 -15.08
N LEU A 81 8.55 -14.73 -14.53
CA LEU A 81 9.52 -13.95 -15.31
C LEU A 81 10.36 -14.80 -16.30
N GLN A 82 10.19 -16.12 -16.38
CA GLN A 82 10.74 -16.92 -17.49
C GLN A 82 9.85 -16.90 -18.74
N HIS A 83 8.58 -16.51 -18.63
CA HIS A 83 7.67 -16.46 -19.78
C HIS A 83 8.10 -15.36 -20.77
N SER A 84 8.21 -15.73 -22.05
CA SER A 84 8.90 -14.94 -23.08
C SER A 84 8.41 -13.50 -23.24
N LEU A 85 7.10 -13.26 -23.05
CA LEU A 85 6.52 -11.92 -23.18
C LEU A 85 6.58 -11.12 -21.87
N VAL A 86 6.50 -11.80 -20.72
CA VAL A 86 6.45 -11.14 -19.41
C VAL A 86 7.74 -10.36 -19.13
N TRP A 87 8.90 -11.01 -19.23
CA TRP A 87 10.16 -10.33 -18.93
C TRP A 87 10.45 -9.21 -19.93
N TYR A 88 10.02 -9.39 -21.19
CA TYR A 88 10.16 -8.38 -22.23
C TYR A 88 9.35 -7.12 -21.89
N TYR A 89 8.08 -7.27 -21.50
CA TYR A 89 7.23 -6.14 -21.11
C TYR A 89 7.64 -5.46 -19.81
N CYS A 90 8.32 -6.18 -18.91
CA CYS A 90 8.93 -5.58 -17.73
C CYS A 90 10.21 -4.78 -18.06
N GLY A 91 10.67 -4.76 -19.31
CA GLY A 91 11.88 -4.05 -19.74
C GLY A 91 13.18 -4.84 -19.52
N LEU A 92 13.10 -6.12 -19.14
CA LEU A 92 14.27 -6.96 -18.93
C LEU A 92 14.87 -7.36 -20.29
N ASN A 93 16.19 -7.49 -20.37
CA ASN A 93 16.86 -7.94 -21.62
C ASN A 93 16.82 -9.48 -21.82
N LYS A 94 16.56 -10.21 -20.73
CA LYS A 94 16.48 -11.68 -20.68
C LYS A 94 15.77 -12.07 -19.37
N PRO A 95 15.30 -13.31 -19.21
CA PRO A 95 14.66 -13.70 -17.96
C PRO A 95 15.67 -13.74 -16.79
N PRO A 96 15.31 -13.24 -15.60
CA PRO A 96 16.19 -13.20 -14.44
C PRO A 96 16.33 -14.58 -13.82
N SER A 97 17.50 -14.87 -13.23
CA SER A 97 17.68 -16.09 -12.44
C SER A 97 17.03 -15.96 -11.06
N ARG A 98 16.77 -17.09 -10.40
CA ARG A 98 16.29 -17.10 -9.01
C ARG A 98 17.17 -16.26 -8.08
N ASP A 99 18.49 -16.41 -8.18
CA ASP A 99 19.44 -15.66 -7.35
C ASP A 99 19.43 -14.15 -7.65
N THR A 100 18.98 -13.75 -8.84
CA THR A 100 18.81 -12.33 -9.19
C THR A 100 17.57 -11.78 -8.51
N VAL A 101 16.45 -12.51 -8.59
CA VAL A 101 15.18 -12.16 -7.93
C VAL A 101 15.36 -12.09 -6.41
N ASP A 102 16.01 -13.08 -5.82
CA ASP A 102 16.28 -13.17 -4.39
C ASP A 102 17.16 -12.01 -3.90
N ARG A 103 18.27 -11.74 -4.60
CA ARG A 103 19.14 -10.60 -4.28
C ARG A 103 18.42 -9.26 -4.39
N PHE A 104 17.57 -9.09 -5.41
CA PHE A 104 16.81 -7.85 -5.56
C PHE A 104 15.86 -7.62 -4.39
N LEU A 105 15.16 -8.67 -3.90
CA LEU A 105 14.34 -8.57 -2.70
C LEU A 105 15.17 -8.17 -1.48
N THR A 106 16.34 -8.80 -1.29
CA THR A 106 17.26 -8.43 -0.20
C THR A 106 17.72 -6.98 -0.27
N ASP A 107 18.04 -6.47 -1.46
CA ASP A 107 18.41 -5.07 -1.61
C ASP A 107 17.20 -4.15 -1.38
N LEU A 108 16.01 -4.57 -1.83
CA LEU A 108 14.76 -3.82 -1.71
C LEU A 108 14.36 -3.63 -0.24
N GLU A 109 14.60 -4.63 0.62
CA GLU A 109 14.33 -4.56 2.06
C GLU A 109 14.89 -3.30 2.74
N HIS A 110 16.03 -2.80 2.24
CA HIS A 110 16.71 -1.64 2.79
C HIS A 110 16.09 -0.30 2.41
N VAL A 111 15.31 -0.24 1.33
CA VAL A 111 14.85 1.01 0.70
C VAL A 111 13.36 0.99 0.35
N ILE A 112 12.61 -0.04 0.75
CA ILE A 112 11.22 -0.22 0.33
C ILE A 112 10.27 0.87 0.87
N ASP A 113 10.52 1.41 2.07
CA ASP A 113 9.72 2.53 2.60
C ASP A 113 9.94 3.77 1.74
N ASP A 114 11.20 4.15 1.48
CA ASP A 114 11.52 5.27 0.58
C ASP A 114 10.92 5.07 -0.82
N ILE A 115 10.92 3.85 -1.36
CA ILE A 115 10.29 3.56 -2.66
C ILE A 115 8.78 3.76 -2.61
N PHE A 116 8.14 3.33 -1.53
CA PHE A 116 6.71 3.58 -1.31
C PHE A 116 6.44 5.10 -1.24
N ASP A 117 7.23 5.84 -0.46
CA ASP A 117 7.11 7.29 -0.34
C ASP A 117 7.27 8.00 -1.69
N ARG A 118 8.24 7.59 -2.51
CA ARG A 118 8.44 8.12 -3.88
C ARG A 118 7.25 7.85 -4.81
N LEU A 119 6.51 6.75 -4.61
CA LEU A 119 5.28 6.48 -5.34
C LEU A 119 4.10 7.31 -4.80
N VAL A 120 4.03 7.52 -3.48
CA VAL A 120 3.05 8.42 -2.87
C VAL A 120 3.26 9.87 -3.36
N GLU A 121 4.51 10.33 -3.46
CA GLU A 121 4.84 11.62 -4.07
C GLU A 121 4.32 11.73 -5.50
N GLN A 122 4.47 10.68 -6.31
CA GLN A 122 3.91 10.66 -7.67
C GLN A 122 2.38 10.76 -7.61
N ALA A 123 1.70 9.99 -6.75
CA ALA A 123 0.24 10.10 -6.60
C ALA A 123 -0.20 11.52 -6.20
N ALA A 124 0.58 12.19 -5.34
CA ALA A 124 0.34 13.57 -4.96
C ALA A 124 0.50 14.55 -6.14
N VAL A 125 1.54 14.37 -6.96
CA VAL A 125 1.76 15.17 -8.19
C VAL A 125 0.63 14.99 -9.20
N HIS A 126 0.04 13.79 -9.28
CA HIS A 126 -1.16 13.53 -10.09
C HIS A 126 -2.47 14.08 -9.49
N GLY A 127 -2.42 14.71 -8.31
CA GLY A 127 -3.58 15.33 -7.66
C GLY A 127 -4.55 14.32 -7.04
N LEU A 128 -4.07 13.13 -6.67
CA LEU A 128 -4.90 12.04 -6.16
C LEU A 128 -5.21 12.12 -4.65
N LEU A 129 -4.66 13.10 -3.94
CA LEU A 129 -4.91 13.27 -2.50
C LEU A 129 -6.22 14.01 -2.23
N ASP A 130 -7.06 13.46 -1.34
CA ASP A 130 -8.24 14.13 -0.80
C ASP A 130 -7.88 14.99 0.43
N SER A 131 -8.73 15.97 0.73
CA SER A 131 -8.83 16.68 2.01
C SER A 131 -9.13 15.79 3.24
N THR A 132 -9.52 14.53 3.05
CA THR A 132 -9.89 13.60 4.12
C THR A 132 -8.98 12.38 4.10
N TYR A 133 -8.25 12.16 5.20
CA TYR A 133 -7.46 10.96 5.43
C TYR A 133 -8.16 10.05 6.43
N SER A 134 -7.83 8.77 6.40
CA SER A 134 -8.35 7.78 7.34
C SER A 134 -7.25 6.83 7.76
N ILE A 135 -7.17 6.53 9.05
CA ILE A 135 -6.22 5.62 9.65
C ILE A 135 -6.94 4.36 10.12
N ASP A 136 -6.38 3.20 9.80
CA ASP A 136 -6.85 1.92 10.29
C ASP A 136 -5.72 0.90 10.30
N SER A 137 -5.91 -0.18 11.06
CA SER A 137 -4.95 -1.28 11.09
C SER A 137 -5.57 -2.60 10.62
N THR A 138 -4.81 -3.32 9.80
CA THR A 138 -5.23 -4.59 9.21
C THR A 138 -4.31 -5.73 9.65
N HIS A 139 -4.84 -6.95 9.72
CA HIS A 139 -4.03 -8.14 9.98
C HIS A 139 -3.37 -8.63 8.70
N ILE A 140 -2.19 -9.23 8.85
CA ILE A 140 -1.43 -9.84 7.76
C ILE A 140 -1.11 -11.26 8.18
N GLU A 141 -1.65 -12.24 7.46
CA GLU A 141 -1.35 -13.64 7.71
C GLU A 141 0.05 -14.00 7.21
N ALA A 142 0.79 -14.70 8.05
CA ALA A 142 2.09 -15.25 7.70
C ALA A 142 1.99 -16.77 7.48
N ILE A 143 2.90 -17.31 6.68
CA ILE A 143 3.09 -18.76 6.65
C ILE A 143 3.46 -19.29 8.04
N GLN A 144 2.97 -20.49 8.37
CA GLN A 144 3.15 -21.14 9.67
C GLN A 144 4.61 -21.26 10.15
N HIS A 145 5.57 -21.20 9.22
CA HIS A 145 7.00 -21.38 9.50
C HIS A 145 7.79 -20.06 9.43
N ASN A 146 7.11 -18.91 9.46
CA ASN A 146 7.76 -17.62 9.67
C ASN A 146 8.09 -17.47 11.17
N ASP A 147 9.37 -17.58 11.50
CA ASP A 147 9.89 -17.55 12.87
C ASP A 147 9.76 -16.19 13.59
N ALA A 148 9.44 -15.12 12.86
CA ALA A 148 9.20 -13.80 13.44
C ALA A 148 7.71 -13.48 13.64
N ALA A 149 6.80 -14.28 13.09
CA ALA A 149 5.35 -14.10 13.26
C ALA A 149 4.89 -14.65 14.62
N SER A 150 3.80 -14.08 15.14
CA SER A 150 3.18 -14.49 16.40
C SER A 150 1.69 -14.74 16.25
N TRP A 151 1.12 -15.52 17.17
CA TRP A 151 -0.33 -15.60 17.31
C TRP A 151 -0.85 -14.28 17.89
N ASN A 152 -1.76 -13.67 17.16
CA ASN A 152 -2.41 -12.41 17.51
C ASN A 152 -3.92 -12.64 17.54
N TYR A 153 -4.62 -11.83 18.33
CA TYR A 153 -6.09 -11.85 18.38
C TYR A 153 -6.64 -10.67 17.57
N ASP A 154 -7.54 -10.95 16.64
CA ASP A 154 -8.33 -9.93 15.95
C ASP A 154 -9.65 -9.76 16.69
N SER A 155 -9.79 -8.67 17.45
CA SER A 155 -11.02 -8.37 18.19
C SER A 155 -12.22 -8.07 17.30
N THR A 156 -12.00 -7.71 16.03
CA THR A 156 -13.08 -7.44 15.07
C THR A 156 -13.68 -8.75 14.54
N ALA A 157 -12.82 -9.73 14.25
CA ALA A 157 -13.24 -11.06 13.78
C ALA A 157 -13.52 -12.05 14.93
N GLU A 158 -13.12 -11.71 16.15
CA GLU A 158 -13.10 -12.58 17.33
C GLU A 158 -12.26 -13.87 17.13
N GLU A 159 -11.22 -13.79 16.28
CA GLU A 159 -10.40 -14.94 15.87
C GLU A 159 -8.91 -14.72 16.12
N TYR A 160 -8.16 -15.83 16.24
CA TYR A 160 -6.71 -15.79 16.29
C TYR A 160 -6.12 -15.99 14.89
N TYR A 161 -5.14 -15.16 14.54
CA TYR A 161 -4.36 -15.31 13.32
C TYR A 161 -2.87 -15.40 13.65
N TYR A 162 -2.13 -16.13 12.81
CA TYR A 162 -0.69 -16.21 12.91
C TYR A 162 -0.07 -15.24 11.90
N GLY A 163 0.59 -14.20 12.39
CA GLY A 163 1.12 -13.18 11.48
C GLY A 163 1.51 -11.87 12.14
N PHE A 164 1.21 -10.79 11.43
CA PHE A 164 1.64 -9.42 11.72
C PHE A 164 0.47 -8.44 11.59
N GLY A 165 0.73 -7.17 11.88
CA GLY A 165 -0.20 -6.09 11.55
C GLY A 165 0.39 -5.12 10.54
N CYS A 166 -0.46 -4.31 9.94
CA CYS A 166 -0.04 -3.10 9.23
C CYS A 166 -1.04 -1.98 9.54
N THR A 167 -0.54 -0.86 10.01
CA THR A 167 -1.33 0.37 10.19
C THR A 167 -1.15 1.21 8.93
N ILE A 168 -2.25 1.62 8.31
CA ILE A 168 -2.25 2.36 7.05
C ILE A 168 -3.01 3.66 7.25
N VAL A 169 -2.44 4.77 6.78
CA VAL A 169 -3.19 5.99 6.50
C VAL A 169 -3.49 6.02 5.01
N SER A 170 -4.76 6.18 4.67
CA SER A 170 -5.23 6.25 3.30
C SER A 170 -5.93 7.57 3.00
N THR A 171 -6.04 7.88 1.72
CA THR A 171 -6.78 9.04 1.20
C THR A 171 -7.73 8.63 0.08
N GLY A 172 -8.82 9.39 -0.06
CA GLY A 172 -9.72 9.37 -1.20
C GLY A 172 -10.07 7.98 -1.71
N GLU A 173 -9.74 7.74 -2.98
CA GLU A 173 -10.07 6.53 -3.73
C GLU A 173 -9.14 5.35 -3.42
N LYS A 174 -9.13 4.92 -2.16
CA LYS A 174 -8.39 3.74 -1.69
C LYS A 174 -6.86 3.83 -1.86
N ILE A 175 -6.25 4.99 -1.68
CA ILE A 175 -4.81 5.19 -1.91
C ILE A 175 -4.07 5.19 -0.56
N PRO A 176 -3.15 4.24 -0.30
CA PRO A 176 -2.30 4.28 0.88
C PRO A 176 -1.26 5.38 0.71
N ILE A 177 -1.08 6.21 1.75
CA ILE A 177 -0.13 7.35 1.72
C ILE A 177 0.93 7.28 2.83
N ALA A 178 0.69 6.49 3.87
CA ALA A 178 1.67 6.15 4.89
C ALA A 178 1.32 4.77 5.45
N ALA A 179 2.31 4.00 5.86
CA ALA A 179 2.09 2.70 6.46
C ALA A 179 3.19 2.33 7.46
N GLU A 180 2.82 1.57 8.49
CA GLU A 180 3.75 0.88 9.37
C GLU A 180 3.44 -0.62 9.39
N PHE A 181 4.47 -1.44 9.15
CA PHE A 181 4.39 -2.87 9.43
C PHE A 181 4.70 -3.19 10.91
N THR A 182 3.74 -3.75 11.63
CA THR A 182 3.80 -3.98 13.08
C THR A 182 3.87 -5.48 13.43
N GLN A 183 4.01 -5.81 14.72
CA GLN A 183 3.96 -7.21 15.17
C GLN A 183 2.53 -7.74 15.31
N ALA A 184 1.56 -6.84 15.50
CA ALA A 184 0.16 -7.15 15.71
C ALA A 184 -0.73 -6.08 15.08
N LYS A 185 -1.94 -6.46 14.66
CA LYS A 185 -2.97 -5.55 14.11
C LYS A 185 -3.21 -4.34 15.00
N GLN A 186 -3.26 -4.48 16.32
CA GLN A 186 -3.53 -3.34 17.18
C GLN A 186 -2.35 -2.35 17.17
N ALA A 187 -2.59 -1.14 16.67
CA ALA A 187 -1.61 -0.06 16.70
C ALA A 187 -1.40 0.44 18.13
N SER A 188 -0.14 0.62 18.53
CA SER A 188 0.18 1.42 19.71
C SER A 188 0.00 2.91 19.39
N GLN A 189 -0.12 3.74 20.42
CA GLN A 189 -0.07 5.20 20.27
C GLN A 189 1.20 5.65 19.51
N GLU A 190 2.35 5.05 19.80
CA GLU A 190 3.60 5.36 19.09
C GLU A 190 3.49 5.08 17.58
N THR A 191 2.91 3.94 17.21
CA THR A 191 2.68 3.60 15.80
C THR A 191 1.68 4.55 15.15
N ALA A 192 0.56 4.83 15.79
CA ALA A 192 -0.44 5.77 15.29
C ALA A 192 0.18 7.16 15.06
N MET A 193 1.02 7.63 16.00
CA MET A 193 1.74 8.89 15.88
C MET A 193 2.76 8.89 14.74
N ARG A 194 3.56 7.83 14.59
CA ARG A 194 4.55 7.74 13.51
C ARG A 194 3.89 7.79 12.14
N VAL A 195 2.96 6.86 11.87
CA VAL A 195 2.31 6.77 10.56
C VAL A 195 1.50 8.02 10.22
N THR A 196 0.94 8.69 11.24
CA THR A 196 0.27 9.98 11.06
C THR A 196 1.24 11.08 10.66
N ARG A 197 2.42 11.15 11.29
CA ARG A 197 3.46 12.13 10.92
C ARG A 197 3.94 11.94 9.49
N ASP A 198 4.14 10.69 9.08
CA ASP A 198 4.55 10.36 7.73
C ASP A 198 3.48 10.79 6.71
N ALA A 199 2.20 10.54 7.00
CA ALA A 199 1.10 11.01 6.16
C ALA A 199 1.02 12.56 6.09
N LEU A 200 1.21 13.25 7.21
CA LEU A 200 1.20 14.72 7.26
C LEU A 200 2.40 15.35 6.54
N ALA A 201 3.51 14.62 6.41
CA ALA A 201 4.68 15.07 5.66
C ALA A 201 4.43 15.08 4.14
N VAL A 202 3.53 14.22 3.65
CA VAL A 202 3.09 14.21 2.25
C VAL A 202 2.21 15.43 1.98
N ALA A 203 1.12 15.58 2.73
CA ALA A 203 0.27 16.76 2.72
C ALA A 203 -0.62 16.79 3.98
N THR A 204 -1.03 17.99 4.40
CA THR A 204 -1.93 18.15 5.54
C THR A 204 -3.40 18.07 5.10
N PRO A 205 -4.17 17.07 5.57
CA PRO A 205 -5.61 16.99 5.28
C PRO A 205 -6.39 17.98 6.15
N VAL A 206 -7.64 18.24 5.77
CA VAL A 206 -8.59 18.94 6.65
C VAL A 206 -9.09 18.00 7.74
N TRP A 207 -9.35 16.73 7.39
CA TRP A 207 -9.93 15.74 8.30
C TRP A 207 -9.06 14.50 8.39
N MET A 208 -8.88 13.97 9.61
CA MET A 208 -8.24 12.68 9.86
C MET A 208 -9.21 11.78 10.62
N LEU A 209 -9.63 10.68 10.01
CA LEU A 209 -10.64 9.78 10.56
C LEU A 209 -9.99 8.53 11.16
N GLY A 210 -10.33 8.18 12.39
CA GLY A 210 -9.93 6.93 13.03
C GLY A 210 -11.12 6.27 13.72
N ASP A 211 -11.08 4.96 13.95
CA ASP A 211 -12.06 4.33 14.82
C ASP A 211 -11.82 4.69 16.31
N SER A 212 -12.61 4.11 17.23
CA SER A 212 -12.48 4.39 18.66
C SER A 212 -11.17 3.89 19.28
N ALA A 213 -10.37 3.07 18.58
CA ALA A 213 -9.03 2.71 19.04
C ALA A 213 -8.05 3.89 18.90
N TYR A 214 -8.38 4.87 18.06
CA TYR A 214 -7.62 6.13 17.91
C TYR A 214 -8.17 7.27 18.77
N ASP A 215 -9.05 6.99 19.73
CA ASP A 215 -9.38 7.91 20.83
C ASP A 215 -8.17 8.09 21.78
N ILE A 216 -7.13 8.76 21.28
CA ILE A 216 -5.84 8.95 21.91
C ILE A 216 -5.57 10.45 21.99
N LEU A 217 -5.49 11.01 23.20
CA LEU A 217 -5.39 12.46 23.42
C LEU A 217 -4.19 13.09 22.69
N ASP A 218 -3.00 12.51 22.83
CA ASP A 218 -1.79 13.02 22.18
C ASP A 218 -1.88 13.00 20.65
N TRP A 219 -2.61 12.03 20.08
CA TRP A 219 -2.84 11.95 18.63
C TRP A 219 -3.79 13.06 18.17
N HIS A 220 -4.87 13.30 18.92
CA HIS A 220 -5.79 14.41 18.67
C HIS A 220 -5.08 15.76 18.72
N ASP A 221 -4.29 16.01 19.78
CA ASP A 221 -3.58 17.27 19.97
C ASP A 221 -2.52 17.50 18.88
N HIS A 222 -1.84 16.45 18.46
CA HIS A 222 -0.88 16.53 17.37
C HIS A 222 -1.53 16.93 16.04
N LEU A 223 -2.68 16.34 15.71
CA LEU A 223 -3.42 16.67 14.49
C LEU A 223 -3.94 18.09 14.51
N LEU A 224 -4.52 18.53 15.63
CA LEU A 224 -4.98 19.91 15.82
C LEU A 224 -3.83 20.92 15.66
N ALA A 225 -2.67 20.64 16.27
CA ALA A 225 -1.49 21.48 16.13
C ALA A 225 -0.97 21.53 14.69
N ALA A 226 -1.16 20.46 13.91
CA ALA A 226 -0.84 20.40 12.49
C ALA A 226 -1.91 21.04 11.58
N GLY A 227 -3.05 21.46 12.12
CA GLY A 227 -4.16 22.05 11.37
C GLY A 227 -5.13 21.04 10.75
N ALA A 228 -5.05 19.76 11.13
CA ALA A 228 -6.00 18.72 10.76
C ALA A 228 -7.01 18.48 11.88
N VAL A 229 -8.27 18.23 11.52
CA VAL A 229 -9.33 17.94 12.49
C VAL A 229 -9.45 16.41 12.68
N PRO A 230 -9.04 15.86 13.84
CA PRO A 230 -9.22 14.45 14.14
C PRO A 230 -10.70 14.13 14.40
N VAL A 231 -11.21 13.05 13.83
CA VAL A 231 -12.55 12.54 14.09
C VAL A 231 -12.44 11.06 14.43
N ALA A 232 -12.50 10.77 15.72
CA ALA A 232 -12.54 9.42 16.28
C ALA A 232 -13.67 9.34 17.32
N PRO A 233 -14.49 8.29 17.31
CA PRO A 233 -15.53 8.11 18.32
C PRO A 233 -14.92 8.05 19.71
N TYR A 234 -15.54 8.75 20.64
CA TYR A 234 -15.15 8.76 22.04
C TYR A 234 -15.27 7.36 22.64
N ASN A 235 -14.27 6.93 23.41
CA ASN A 235 -14.28 5.68 24.14
C ASN A 235 -14.49 5.94 25.65
N PRO A 236 -15.72 5.76 26.18
CA PRO A 236 -16.03 6.08 27.58
C PRO A 236 -15.25 5.25 28.60
N ARG A 237 -14.68 4.11 28.18
CA ARG A 237 -13.91 3.23 29.06
C ARG A 237 -12.58 3.83 29.51
N ASN A 238 -12.17 4.95 28.92
CA ASN A 238 -10.91 5.62 29.20
C ASN A 238 -10.99 6.59 30.41
N THR A 239 -12.15 6.77 31.04
CA THR A 239 -12.34 7.68 32.18
C THR A 239 -13.39 7.15 33.18
N ASP A 240 -13.22 7.51 34.45
CA ASP A 240 -14.20 7.22 35.51
C ASP A 240 -15.41 8.18 35.46
N ASP A 241 -15.28 9.34 34.81
CA ASP A 241 -16.34 10.33 34.62
C ASP A 241 -16.54 10.58 33.12
N PRO A 242 -17.48 9.86 32.47
CA PRO A 242 -17.65 9.92 31.03
C PRO A 242 -18.33 11.22 30.58
N LEU A 243 -17.75 11.84 29.55
CA LEU A 243 -18.31 13.02 28.90
C LEU A 243 -19.52 12.66 28.03
N ASP A 244 -20.47 13.60 27.91
CA ASP A 244 -21.61 13.51 26.99
C ASP A 244 -21.20 14.03 25.60
N ILE A 245 -20.33 13.29 24.92
CA ILE A 245 -19.81 13.58 23.59
C ILE A 245 -19.82 12.32 22.73
N GLU A 246 -19.91 12.48 21.41
CA GLU A 246 -19.85 11.36 20.48
C GLU A 246 -18.43 11.18 19.93
N TYR A 247 -17.75 12.28 19.63
CA TYR A 247 -16.38 12.28 19.14
C TYR A 247 -15.47 13.02 20.10
N ARG A 248 -14.25 12.50 20.31
CA ARG A 248 -13.26 13.11 21.23
C ARG A 248 -12.95 14.57 20.89
N ILE A 249 -13.05 14.95 19.61
CA ILE A 249 -12.77 16.32 19.16
C ILE A 249 -13.71 17.38 19.73
N GLU A 250 -14.93 17.00 20.13
CA GLU A 250 -15.90 17.93 20.74
C GLU A 250 -15.37 18.50 22.07
N ASP A 251 -14.68 17.66 22.84
CA ASP A 251 -13.97 18.05 24.06
C ASP A 251 -12.68 18.80 23.73
N ARG A 252 -11.81 18.21 22.88
CA ARG A 252 -10.48 18.80 22.58
C ARG A 252 -10.56 20.18 21.94
N ILE A 253 -11.51 20.45 21.05
CA ILE A 253 -11.57 21.74 20.37
C ILE A 253 -11.87 22.89 21.31
N THR A 254 -12.55 22.63 22.43
CA THR A 254 -12.81 23.62 23.47
C THR A 254 -11.51 24.06 24.15
N GLU A 255 -10.55 23.14 24.31
CA GLU A 255 -9.22 23.45 24.86
C GLU A 255 -8.33 24.23 23.87
N HIS A 256 -8.48 23.99 22.57
CA HIS A 256 -7.65 24.61 21.53
C HIS A 256 -8.25 25.90 20.95
N SER A 257 -9.54 26.16 21.13
CA SER A 257 -10.20 27.35 20.57
C SER A 257 -11.42 27.81 21.37
N GLU A 258 -11.32 29.00 21.98
CA GLU A 258 -12.45 29.72 22.58
C GLU A 258 -13.36 30.33 21.49
N GLY A 259 -14.21 29.52 20.84
CA GLY A 259 -15.26 30.05 19.95
C GLY A 259 -15.53 29.26 18.66
N VAL A 260 -14.86 28.14 18.45
CA VAL A 260 -15.20 27.23 17.33
C VAL A 260 -16.18 26.20 17.84
N GLN A 261 -17.39 26.20 17.29
CA GLN A 261 -18.38 25.14 17.52
C GLN A 261 -18.43 24.21 16.32
N LEU A 262 -18.06 22.94 16.52
CA LEU A 262 -18.29 21.90 15.53
C LEU A 262 -19.75 21.46 15.58
N LYS A 263 -20.39 21.40 14.41
CA LYS A 263 -21.73 20.84 14.31
C LYS A 263 -21.61 19.32 14.26
N GLN A 264 -22.27 18.62 15.18
CA GLN A 264 -22.30 17.15 15.22
C GLN A 264 -22.68 16.53 13.87
N SER A 265 -23.68 17.09 13.17
CA SER A 265 -24.08 16.62 11.84
C SER A 265 -22.97 16.72 10.76
N ILE A 266 -21.99 17.61 10.92
CA ILE A 266 -20.81 17.66 10.06
C ILE A 266 -19.85 16.54 10.44
N LEU A 267 -19.64 16.30 11.74
CA LEU A 267 -18.81 15.20 12.23
C LEU A 267 -19.38 13.85 11.75
N ASP A 268 -20.67 13.60 11.92
CA ASP A 268 -21.33 12.36 11.46
C ASP A 268 -21.19 12.15 9.96
N LYS A 269 -21.47 13.20 9.17
CA LYS A 269 -21.35 13.14 7.71
C LYS A 269 -19.91 12.87 7.28
N THR A 270 -18.94 13.43 7.99
CA THR A 270 -17.52 13.24 7.71
C THR A 270 -17.08 11.85 8.12
N TYR A 271 -17.45 11.39 9.31
CA TYR A 271 -17.11 10.08 9.85
C TYR A 271 -17.67 8.93 9.02
N ASN A 272 -18.82 9.10 8.37
CA ASN A 272 -19.35 8.12 7.41
C ASN A 272 -18.38 7.79 6.26
N ARG A 273 -17.42 8.67 5.97
CA ARG A 273 -16.36 8.44 4.97
C ARG A 273 -15.23 7.54 5.47
N ARG A 274 -15.16 7.23 6.77
CA ARG A 274 -14.14 6.34 7.36
C ARG A 274 -14.10 4.98 6.65
N THR A 275 -15.24 4.48 6.18
CA THR A 275 -15.32 3.22 5.40
C THR A 275 -14.37 3.18 4.19
N GLY A 276 -13.84 4.32 3.72
CA GLY A 276 -12.78 4.38 2.71
C GLY A 276 -11.50 3.64 3.10
N VAL A 277 -11.08 3.64 4.36
CA VAL A 277 -9.85 2.91 4.78
C VAL A 277 -10.05 1.40 4.80
N GLU A 278 -11.24 0.92 5.17
CA GLU A 278 -11.58 -0.51 5.08
C GLU A 278 -11.54 -0.98 3.63
N ARG A 279 -12.10 -0.18 2.71
CA ARG A 279 -11.98 -0.43 1.27
C ARG A 279 -10.54 -0.36 0.77
N THR A 280 -9.71 0.50 1.36
CA THR A 280 -8.27 0.53 1.07
C THR A 280 -7.62 -0.78 1.49
N ASN A 281 -7.90 -1.24 2.72
CA ASN A 281 -7.41 -2.50 3.26
C ASN A 281 -7.78 -3.70 2.38
N ASP A 282 -9.00 -3.72 1.84
CA ASP A 282 -9.42 -4.76 0.90
C ASP A 282 -8.66 -4.64 -0.44
N ALA A 283 -8.57 -3.44 -1.01
CA ALA A 283 -7.86 -3.24 -2.28
C ALA A 283 -6.36 -3.55 -2.22
N VAL A 284 -5.69 -3.28 -1.09
CA VAL A 284 -4.28 -3.68 -0.91
C VAL A 284 -4.13 -5.17 -0.64
N LYS A 285 -5.13 -5.84 -0.06
CA LYS A 285 -5.15 -7.31 0.06
C LYS A 285 -5.25 -7.98 -1.31
N ASP A 286 -6.04 -7.42 -2.23
CA ASP A 286 -6.10 -7.86 -3.63
C ASP A 286 -4.79 -7.61 -4.39
N CYS A 287 -3.94 -6.70 -3.89
CA CYS A 287 -2.58 -6.49 -4.37
C CYS A 287 -1.53 -7.40 -3.70
N GLY A 288 -1.93 -8.27 -2.78
CA GLY A 288 -1.04 -9.26 -2.13
C GLY A 288 -0.71 -9.03 -0.66
N LEU A 289 -1.25 -7.99 -0.01
CA LEU A 289 -0.94 -7.65 1.38
C LEU A 289 -1.28 -8.79 2.37
N GLY A 290 -2.24 -9.66 2.03
CA GLY A 290 -2.62 -10.85 2.82
C GLY A 290 -1.88 -12.15 2.48
N HIS A 291 -0.92 -12.12 1.55
CA HIS A 291 -0.29 -13.32 0.99
C HIS A 291 1.21 -13.38 1.24
N VAL A 292 1.64 -13.05 2.45
CA VAL A 292 3.06 -13.10 2.83
C VAL A 292 3.58 -14.55 2.79
N ARG A 293 4.54 -14.80 1.89
CA ARG A 293 5.25 -16.09 1.71
C ARG A 293 6.68 -16.06 2.24
N ALA A 294 7.09 -14.93 2.80
CA ALA A 294 8.40 -14.74 3.40
C ALA A 294 8.60 -15.47 4.74
N ARG A 295 9.87 -15.83 5.00
CA ARG A 295 10.37 -16.17 6.34
C ARG A 295 11.03 -14.94 6.95
N GLY A 296 10.93 -14.77 8.27
CA GLY A 296 11.44 -13.61 8.97
C GLY A 296 10.61 -12.34 8.75
N ARG A 297 10.88 -11.33 9.59
CA ARG A 297 10.12 -10.08 9.65
C ARG A 297 10.43 -9.15 8.47
N VAL A 298 11.70 -9.06 8.07
CA VAL A 298 12.17 -8.06 7.10
C VAL A 298 11.65 -8.34 5.69
N HIS A 299 11.74 -9.60 5.25
CA HIS A 299 11.16 -10.02 3.97
C HIS A 299 9.64 -9.90 3.98
N ALA A 300 8.97 -10.25 5.09
CA ALA A 300 7.51 -10.10 5.22
C ALA A 300 7.08 -8.63 5.05
N ARG A 301 7.78 -7.70 5.69
CA ARG A 301 7.56 -6.26 5.49
C ARG A 301 7.72 -5.86 4.03
N THR A 302 8.73 -6.36 3.34
CA THR A 302 8.99 -6.01 1.93
C THR A 302 7.87 -6.48 1.01
N GLU A 303 7.36 -7.70 1.23
CA GLU A 303 6.19 -8.20 0.49
C GLU A 303 4.93 -7.33 0.74
N VAL A 304 4.73 -6.88 1.98
CA VAL A 304 3.61 -5.99 2.34
C VAL A 304 3.71 -4.65 1.61
N PHE A 305 4.87 -4.00 1.64
CA PHE A 305 5.05 -2.73 0.97
C PHE A 305 5.04 -2.84 -0.56
N LEU A 306 5.43 -3.98 -1.14
CA LEU A 306 5.22 -4.24 -2.57
C LEU A 306 3.74 -4.20 -2.96
N ALA A 307 2.86 -4.77 -2.13
CA ALA A 307 1.42 -4.69 -2.34
C ALA A 307 0.89 -3.25 -2.24
N LEU A 308 1.40 -2.46 -1.28
CA LEU A 308 1.07 -1.04 -1.16
C LEU A 308 1.53 -0.24 -2.39
N CYS A 309 2.75 -0.47 -2.87
CA CYS A 309 3.29 0.14 -4.08
C CYS A 309 2.42 -0.19 -5.30
N LEU A 310 2.02 -1.46 -5.46
CA LEU A 310 1.15 -1.89 -6.56
C LEU A 310 -0.20 -1.17 -6.51
N ARG A 311 -0.79 -1.01 -5.33
CA ARG A 311 -2.07 -0.28 -5.19
C ARG A 311 -1.96 1.15 -5.71
N ILE A 312 -0.89 1.86 -5.39
CA ILE A 312 -0.63 3.23 -5.88
C ILE A 312 -0.46 3.24 -7.41
N VAL A 313 0.34 2.32 -7.94
CA VAL A 313 0.57 2.19 -9.38
C VAL A 313 -0.74 1.98 -10.15
N ILE A 314 -1.64 1.12 -9.64
CA ILE A 314 -2.96 0.89 -10.22
C ILE A 314 -3.81 2.17 -10.17
N ALA A 315 -3.82 2.89 -9.04
CA ALA A 315 -4.59 4.13 -8.89
C ALA A 315 -4.16 5.19 -9.91
N ILE A 316 -2.85 5.43 -10.03
CA ILE A 316 -2.30 6.40 -11.00
C ILE A 316 -2.64 5.97 -12.43
N THR A 317 -2.46 4.68 -12.75
CA THR A 317 -2.74 4.17 -14.10
C THR A 317 -4.21 4.31 -14.47
N ASN A 318 -5.13 3.99 -13.56
CA ASN A 318 -6.56 4.17 -13.79
C ASN A 318 -6.92 5.65 -13.97
N PHE A 319 -6.38 6.53 -13.11
CA PHE A 319 -6.61 7.97 -13.22
C PHE A 319 -6.19 8.53 -14.58
N GLU A 320 -4.98 8.20 -15.03
CA GLU A 320 -4.43 8.68 -16.31
C GLU A 320 -5.19 8.14 -17.53
N ARG A 321 -5.85 6.99 -17.37
CA ARG A 321 -6.76 6.42 -18.39
C ARG A 321 -8.16 7.02 -18.37
N GLY A 322 -8.45 7.91 -17.42
CA GLY A 322 -9.78 8.48 -17.21
C GLY A 322 -10.76 7.50 -16.52
N ASP A 323 -10.24 6.43 -15.93
CA ASP A 323 -10.99 5.49 -15.10
C ASP A 323 -11.01 5.93 -13.63
N ASP A 324 -11.88 5.30 -12.84
CA ASP A 324 -11.94 5.47 -11.39
C ASP A 324 -10.65 4.96 -10.71
N PRO A 325 -9.86 5.82 -10.03
CA PRO A 325 -8.63 5.43 -9.35
C PRO A 325 -8.85 4.36 -8.25
N GLY A 326 -10.08 4.26 -7.72
CA GLY A 326 -10.49 3.31 -6.69
C GLY A 326 -10.68 1.87 -7.19
N ARG A 327 -10.58 1.63 -8.50
CA ARG A 327 -10.62 0.28 -9.07
C ARG A 327 -9.35 -0.50 -8.74
N GLU A 328 -9.52 -1.77 -8.39
CA GLU A 328 -8.44 -2.70 -8.03
C GLU A 328 -7.75 -3.33 -9.26
N LYS A 329 -8.37 -3.22 -10.44
CA LYS A 329 -7.84 -3.75 -11.71
C LYS A 329 -8.00 -2.71 -12.81
N LEU A 330 -7.18 -2.86 -13.84
CA LEU A 330 -7.23 -2.02 -15.04
C LEU A 330 -8.39 -2.43 -15.94
N THR A 331 -8.99 -1.45 -16.61
CA THR A 331 -9.91 -1.71 -17.72
C THR A 331 -9.11 -2.03 -18.98
N LEU A 332 -9.52 -3.07 -19.72
CA LEU A 332 -8.93 -3.49 -21.00
C LEU A 332 -9.56 -2.77 -22.19
#